data_AF-A0A401JC86-F1
#
_entry.id   AF-A0A401JC86-F1
#
_cell.length_a   1.000
_cell.length_b   1.000
_cell.length_c   1.000
_cell.angle_alpha   90.00
_cell.angle_beta   90.00
_cell.angle_gamma   90.00
#
_symmetry.space_group_name_H-M   'P 1'
#
loop_
_entity.id
_entity.type
_entity.pdbx_description
1 polymer ?
#
loop_
_entity_poly.entity_id
_entity_poly.type
_entity_poly.pdbx_seq_one_letter_code
_entity_poly.pdbx_strand_id
1 'polypeptide(L)'
;MTNARIFRRIDAATASQLLARDNVLVLDSRDHDSFGQARIASARRLSSDNLDATLLGTPKTTPVLLYCYHGNASQIYGQMFADFGFAEVYSLDGGFEAWQQLHLKTAPPVLSPQLAHWLQQHGYPCNNLESVAEHGMTPLMRASKSGDTAIVFELIQAGASPHTQNGDGNHALWLACVGANPDTLDVLIRAGSALDHQNDNGATCLMYAASTGKHAVVEKLLAAGADPQLKTLDDFSALDMAATIECLRLLRRVEKELLQAAG
;
A
#
# COMPACT_ATOMS: atom_id res chain seq x y z
N MET A 1 20.26 -28.42 -24.32
CA MET A 1 18.95 -28.02 -23.76
C MET A 1 19.17 -27.70 -22.30
N THR A 2 19.45 -26.44 -21.98
CA THR A 2 19.58 -25.98 -20.60
C THR A 2 18.20 -26.08 -19.95
N ASN A 3 18.04 -26.99 -18.99
CA ASN A 3 16.87 -26.97 -18.10
C ASN A 3 16.87 -25.61 -17.40
N ALA A 4 16.08 -24.67 -17.91
CA ALA A 4 15.86 -23.39 -17.25
C ALA A 4 15.33 -23.71 -15.86
N ARG A 5 16.12 -23.40 -14.83
CA ARG A 5 15.65 -23.53 -13.45
C ARG A 5 14.71 -22.35 -13.23
N ILE A 6 13.50 -22.65 -12.83
CA ILE A 6 12.45 -21.65 -12.60
C ILE A 6 12.19 -21.61 -11.10
N PHE A 7 12.06 -20.42 -10.55
CA PHE A 7 11.58 -20.23 -9.19
C PHE A 7 10.08 -20.53 -9.08
N ARG A 8 9.59 -20.77 -7.86
CA ARG A 8 8.17 -21.05 -7.61
C ARG A 8 7.50 -19.86 -6.96
N ARG A 9 6.31 -19.51 -7.44
CA ARG A 9 5.45 -18.55 -6.77
C ARG A 9 4.58 -19.28 -5.75
N ILE A 10 4.53 -18.78 -4.52
CA ILE A 10 3.78 -19.41 -3.42
C ILE A 10 2.99 -18.36 -2.65
N ASP A 11 1.84 -18.77 -2.12
CA ASP A 11 1.03 -17.93 -1.23
C ASP A 11 1.62 -17.86 0.19
N ALA A 12 1.06 -16.96 1.02
CA ALA A 12 1.51 -16.77 2.40
C ALA A 12 1.34 -18.04 3.26
N ALA A 13 0.31 -18.84 3.04
CA ALA A 13 0.06 -20.06 3.81
C ALA A 13 1.13 -21.14 3.54
N THR A 14 1.45 -21.35 2.26
CA THR A 14 2.53 -22.23 1.82
C THR A 14 3.89 -21.70 2.27
N ALA A 15 4.10 -20.38 2.23
CA ALA A 15 5.31 -19.77 2.78
C ALA A 15 5.44 -20.02 4.29
N SER A 16 4.34 -19.97 5.04
CA SER A 16 4.35 -20.27 6.49
C SER A 16 4.77 -21.71 6.78
N GLN A 17 4.28 -22.66 5.98
CA GLN A 17 4.72 -24.05 6.04
C GLN A 17 6.19 -24.23 5.65
N LEU A 18 6.66 -23.49 4.63
CA LEU A 18 8.06 -23.51 4.20
C LEU A 18 8.99 -23.04 5.33
N LEU A 19 8.62 -21.97 6.04
CA LEU A 19 9.40 -21.41 7.15
C LEU A 19 9.40 -22.30 8.41
N ALA A 20 8.56 -23.33 8.47
CA ALA A 20 8.66 -24.35 9.51
C ALA A 20 9.86 -25.31 9.29
N ARG A 21 10.49 -25.30 8.11
CA ARG A 21 11.74 -26.02 7.86
C ARG A 21 12.89 -25.27 8.53
N ASP A 22 13.76 -26.00 9.21
CA ASP A 22 15.08 -25.47 9.57
C ASP A 22 15.83 -25.10 8.29
N ASN A 23 16.60 -24.00 8.31
CA ASN A 23 17.56 -23.56 7.27
C ASN A 23 17.06 -22.77 6.04
N VAL A 24 15.83 -22.25 6.03
CA VAL A 24 15.38 -21.38 4.91
C VAL A 24 16.05 -20.00 4.99
N LEU A 25 16.69 -19.57 3.89
CA LEU A 25 17.17 -18.20 3.74
C LEU A 25 16.02 -17.30 3.32
N VAL A 26 15.64 -16.36 4.20
CA VAL A 26 14.56 -15.40 3.94
C VAL A 26 15.15 -14.05 3.55
N LEU A 27 14.77 -13.55 2.38
CA LEU A 27 15.30 -12.32 1.79
C LEU A 27 14.18 -11.31 1.53
N ASP A 28 14.36 -10.11 2.07
CA ASP A 28 13.44 -8.98 1.95
C ASP A 28 14.05 -7.90 1.06
N SER A 29 13.40 -7.60 -0.07
CA SER A 29 13.89 -6.61 -1.04
C SER A 29 13.30 -5.20 -0.86
N ARG A 30 12.57 -4.93 0.24
CA ARG A 30 12.05 -3.60 0.56
C ARG A 30 13.16 -2.63 1.01
N ASP A 31 12.86 -1.34 1.04
CA ASP A 31 13.80 -0.34 1.53
C ASP A 31 14.10 -0.52 3.03
N HIS A 32 15.11 0.22 3.48
CA HIS A 32 15.67 0.11 4.82
C HIS A 32 14.63 0.40 5.91
N ASP A 33 13.76 1.38 5.69
CA ASP A 33 12.82 1.84 6.71
C ASP A 33 11.69 0.83 6.89
N SER A 34 11.10 0.36 5.80
CA SER A 34 10.07 -0.69 5.85
C SER A 34 10.59 -2.00 6.42
N PHE A 35 11.84 -2.39 6.10
CA PHE A 35 12.48 -3.56 6.67
C PHE A 35 12.72 -3.41 8.18
N GLY A 36 13.09 -2.21 8.64
CA GLY A 36 13.34 -1.89 10.04
C GLY A 36 12.07 -1.87 10.89
N GLN A 37 10.94 -1.42 10.33
CA GLN A 37 9.65 -1.34 11.01
C GLN A 37 9.04 -2.73 11.25
N ALA A 38 8.97 -3.57 10.22
CA ALA A 38 8.40 -4.90 10.32
C ALA A 38 8.94 -5.82 9.22
N ARG A 39 9.16 -7.10 9.53
CA ARG A 39 9.69 -8.10 8.58
C ARG A 39 9.27 -9.51 8.97
N ILE A 40 9.39 -10.45 8.02
CA ILE A 40 9.27 -11.88 8.34
C ILE A 40 10.41 -12.23 9.31
N ALA A 41 10.11 -13.05 10.33
CA ALA A 41 11.13 -13.48 11.29
C ALA A 41 12.34 -14.08 10.54
N SER A 42 13.56 -13.78 11.00
CA SER A 42 14.85 -14.17 10.37
C SER A 42 15.16 -13.58 8.98
N ALA A 43 14.30 -12.71 8.42
CA ALA A 43 14.57 -12.08 7.13
C ALA A 43 15.82 -11.19 7.16
N ARG A 44 16.62 -11.30 6.10
CA ARG A 44 17.75 -10.42 5.81
C ARG A 44 17.38 -9.50 4.65
N ARG A 45 17.71 -8.22 4.77
CA ARG A 45 17.48 -7.27 3.68
C ARG A 45 18.40 -7.58 2.51
N LEU A 46 17.83 -7.65 1.31
CA LEU A 46 18.51 -7.83 0.03
C LEU A 46 18.48 -6.51 -0.74
N SER A 47 19.64 -6.09 -1.23
CA SER A 47 19.82 -4.89 -2.06
C SER A 47 20.96 -5.12 -3.05
N SER A 48 21.13 -4.19 -4.00
CA SER A 48 22.29 -4.17 -4.91
C SER A 48 23.63 -4.38 -4.17
N ASP A 49 23.78 -3.75 -3.01
CA ASP A 49 25.04 -3.68 -2.27
C ASP A 49 25.48 -5.03 -1.68
N ASN A 50 24.56 -5.98 -1.51
CA ASN A 50 24.82 -7.26 -0.88
C ASN A 50 24.37 -8.47 -1.69
N LEU A 51 23.85 -8.26 -2.90
CA LEU A 51 23.34 -9.32 -3.78
C LEU A 51 24.45 -10.31 -4.14
N ASP A 52 25.60 -9.84 -4.62
CA ASP A 52 26.71 -10.71 -5.04
C ASP A 52 27.25 -11.54 -3.88
N ALA A 53 27.47 -10.91 -2.72
CA ALA A 53 27.92 -11.59 -1.52
C ALA A 53 26.90 -12.66 -1.06
N THR A 54 25.61 -12.38 -1.20
CA THR A 54 24.54 -13.33 -0.85
C THR A 54 24.50 -14.49 -1.83
N LEU A 55 24.59 -14.22 -3.14
CA LEU A 55 24.61 -15.25 -4.18
C LEU A 55 25.83 -16.16 -4.06
N LEU A 56 27.02 -15.60 -3.84
CA LEU A 56 28.26 -16.38 -3.76
C LEU A 56 28.42 -17.09 -2.40
N GLY A 57 28.00 -16.45 -1.32
CA GLY A 57 28.18 -16.95 0.05
C GLY A 57 27.15 -17.97 0.53
N THR A 58 26.05 -18.17 -0.21
CA THR A 58 24.98 -19.10 0.20
C THR A 58 25.09 -20.43 -0.53
N PRO A 59 25.05 -21.58 0.20
CA PRO A 59 24.99 -22.90 -0.41
C PRO A 59 23.79 -23.05 -1.36
N LYS A 60 24.00 -23.66 -2.54
CA LYS A 60 22.95 -23.82 -3.56
C LYS A 60 21.83 -24.79 -3.17
N THR A 61 22.05 -25.56 -2.12
CA THR A 61 21.07 -26.45 -1.49
C THR A 61 20.19 -25.74 -0.47
N THR A 62 20.54 -24.52 -0.05
CA THR A 62 19.73 -23.73 0.88
C THR A 62 18.45 -23.27 0.19
N PRO A 63 17.26 -23.59 0.72
CA PRO A 63 16.00 -23.04 0.20
C PRO A 63 15.95 -21.54 0.40
N VAL A 64 15.53 -20.80 -0.62
CA VAL A 64 15.45 -19.33 -0.58
C VAL A 64 14.01 -18.87 -0.73
N LEU A 65 13.53 -18.08 0.23
CA LEU A 65 12.25 -17.37 0.14
C LEU A 65 12.52 -15.87 -0.05
N LEU A 66 11.97 -15.30 -1.12
CA LEU A 66 12.08 -13.89 -1.47
C LEU A 66 10.72 -13.20 -1.36
N TYR A 67 10.71 -11.98 -0.81
CA TYR A 67 9.52 -11.13 -0.83
C TYR A 67 9.87 -9.65 -0.99
N CYS A 68 8.87 -8.88 -1.38
CA CYS A 68 8.90 -7.41 -1.42
C CYS A 68 7.58 -6.87 -0.82
N TYR A 69 7.13 -5.68 -1.21
CA TYR A 69 5.83 -5.14 -0.79
C TYR A 69 4.66 -6.04 -1.20
N HIS A 70 4.46 -6.25 -2.51
CA HIS A 70 3.31 -6.98 -3.08
C HIS A 70 3.70 -8.22 -3.92
N GLY A 71 4.99 -8.60 -3.94
CA GLY A 71 5.47 -9.82 -4.61
C GLY A 71 5.91 -9.67 -6.07
N ASN A 72 5.84 -8.48 -6.68
CA ASN A 72 6.29 -8.26 -8.07
C ASN A 72 7.82 -8.19 -8.19
N ALA A 73 8.46 -7.30 -7.42
CA ALA A 73 9.92 -7.13 -7.47
C ALA A 73 10.71 -8.38 -7.03
N SER A 74 10.15 -9.19 -6.11
CA SER A 74 10.80 -10.42 -5.65
C SER A 74 10.91 -11.51 -6.72
N GLN A 75 10.11 -11.44 -7.79
CA GLN A 75 10.18 -12.41 -8.90
C GLN A 75 11.45 -12.25 -9.74
N ILE A 76 11.93 -11.02 -9.91
CA ILE A 76 13.19 -10.73 -10.62
C ILE A 76 14.36 -11.38 -9.88
N TYR A 77 14.43 -11.16 -8.56
CA TYR A 77 15.42 -11.84 -7.71
C TYR A 77 15.20 -13.36 -7.70
N GLY A 78 13.96 -13.82 -7.71
CA GLY A 78 13.64 -15.26 -7.80
C GLY A 78 14.27 -15.91 -9.02
N GLN A 79 14.12 -15.29 -10.19
CA GLN A 79 14.75 -15.79 -11.41
C GLN A 79 16.28 -15.73 -11.34
N MET A 80 16.85 -14.63 -10.84
CA MET A 80 18.30 -14.51 -10.66
C MET A 80 18.89 -15.62 -9.78
N PHE A 81 18.26 -15.93 -8.64
CA PHE A 81 18.70 -17.03 -7.77
C PHE A 81 18.56 -18.40 -8.46
N ALA A 82 17.48 -18.62 -9.22
CA ALA A 82 17.30 -19.86 -9.97
C ALA A 82 18.41 -20.04 -11.03
N ASP A 83 18.72 -18.98 -11.77
CA ASP A 83 19.79 -18.95 -12.79
C ASP A 83 21.17 -19.14 -12.17
N PHE A 84 21.39 -18.64 -10.94
CA PHE A 84 22.61 -18.84 -10.16
C PHE A 84 22.73 -20.24 -9.53
N GLY A 85 21.78 -21.13 -9.83
CA GLY A 85 21.89 -22.56 -9.54
C GLY A 85 21.31 -23.00 -8.20
N PHE A 86 20.54 -22.16 -7.52
CA PHE A 86 19.82 -22.58 -6.31
C PHE A 86 18.74 -23.63 -6.65
N ALA A 87 18.62 -24.67 -5.82
CA ALA A 87 17.73 -25.79 -6.08
C ALA A 87 16.26 -25.50 -5.74
N GLU A 88 16.03 -24.73 -4.67
CA GLU A 88 14.70 -24.37 -4.17
C GLU A 88 14.62 -22.85 -3.99
N VAL A 89 13.92 -22.17 -4.90
CA VAL A 89 13.73 -20.71 -4.87
C VAL A 89 12.24 -20.40 -4.93
N TYR A 90 11.78 -19.57 -4.00
CA TYR A 90 10.38 -19.21 -3.83
C TYR A 90 10.22 -17.68 -3.82
N SER A 91 9.21 -17.17 -4.52
CA SER A 91 8.74 -15.80 -4.40
C SER A 91 7.38 -15.80 -3.71
N LEU A 92 7.24 -14.99 -2.67
CA LEU A 92 5.97 -14.80 -1.97
C LEU A 92 5.03 -13.91 -2.78
N ASP A 93 3.93 -14.49 -3.26
CA ASP A 93 2.85 -13.75 -3.90
C ASP A 93 2.15 -12.84 -2.90
N GLY A 94 1.88 -11.59 -3.29
CA GLY A 94 1.32 -10.58 -2.40
C GLY A 94 2.30 -10.01 -1.37
N GLY A 95 3.55 -10.50 -1.36
CA GLY A 95 4.66 -9.93 -0.57
C GLY A 95 4.43 -9.89 0.94
N PHE A 96 5.04 -8.91 1.60
CA PHE A 96 4.98 -8.79 3.06
C PHE A 96 3.57 -8.47 3.57
N GLU A 97 2.74 -7.79 2.77
CA GLU A 97 1.36 -7.49 3.15
C GLU A 97 0.53 -8.77 3.26
N ALA A 98 0.60 -9.65 2.26
CA ALA A 98 -0.06 -10.95 2.32
C ALA A 98 0.44 -11.80 3.49
N TRP A 99 1.74 -11.71 3.81
CA TRP A 99 2.30 -12.36 4.99
C TRP A 99 1.71 -11.83 6.30
N GLN A 100 1.62 -10.51 6.45
CA GLN A 100 1.04 -9.87 7.61
C GLN A 100 -0.43 -10.26 7.76
N GLN A 101 -1.22 -10.24 6.68
CA GLN A 101 -2.62 -10.61 6.70
C GLN A 101 -2.85 -12.04 7.21
N LEU A 102 -2.00 -13.00 6.86
CA LEU A 102 -2.10 -14.36 7.39
C LEU A 102 -1.82 -14.45 8.91
N HIS A 103 -0.90 -13.63 9.41
CA HIS A 103 -0.45 -13.65 10.81
C HIS A 103 -1.19 -12.66 11.70
N LEU A 104 -2.01 -11.78 11.11
CA LEU A 104 -3.09 -11.08 11.79
C LEU A 104 -4.15 -12.14 12.18
N LYS A 105 -3.96 -12.80 13.32
CA LYS A 105 -5.05 -13.46 14.03
C LYS A 105 -5.98 -12.38 14.61
N THR A 106 -6.74 -11.71 13.76
CA THR A 106 -7.91 -10.98 14.22
C THR A 106 -8.99 -12.02 14.49
N ALA A 107 -9.47 -12.11 15.73
CA ALA A 107 -10.82 -12.63 15.95
C ALA A 107 -11.74 -11.95 14.93
N PRO A 108 -12.75 -12.65 14.36
CA PRO A 108 -13.67 -12.01 13.43
C PRO A 108 -14.12 -10.70 14.07
N PRO A 109 -14.02 -9.57 13.35
CA PRO A 109 -14.25 -8.28 13.95
C PRO A 109 -15.60 -8.32 14.66
N VAL A 110 -15.64 -7.92 15.92
CA VAL A 110 -16.91 -7.78 16.64
C VAL A 110 -17.57 -6.54 16.05
N LEU A 111 -18.31 -6.75 14.96
CA LEU A 111 -19.01 -5.69 14.26
C LEU A 111 -20.20 -5.23 15.10
N SER A 112 -20.39 -3.92 15.18
CA SER A 112 -21.64 -3.38 15.69
C SER A 112 -22.81 -3.83 14.80
N PRO A 113 -24.03 -3.93 15.34
CA PRO A 113 -25.22 -4.17 14.53
C PRO A 113 -25.40 -3.14 13.41
N GLN A 114 -24.95 -1.90 13.64
CA GLN A 114 -25.00 -0.82 12.66
C GLN A 114 -24.05 -1.09 11.50
N LEU A 115 -22.80 -1.46 11.76
CA LEU A 115 -21.84 -1.79 10.72
C LEU A 115 -22.24 -3.05 9.95
N ALA A 116 -22.71 -4.08 10.65
CA ALA A 116 -23.21 -5.30 9.99
C ALA A 116 -24.40 -4.99 9.05
N HIS A 117 -25.34 -4.15 9.50
CA HIS A 117 -26.46 -3.71 8.66
C HIS A 117 -25.99 -2.90 7.45
N TRP A 118 -25.06 -1.96 7.67
CA TRP A 118 -24.48 -1.14 6.60
C TRP A 118 -23.78 -2.03 5.55
N LEU A 119 -22.95 -2.99 5.98
CA LEU A 119 -22.27 -3.93 5.09
C LEU A 119 -23.27 -4.71 4.25
N GLN A 120 -24.29 -5.28 4.88
CA GLN A 120 -25.34 -6.03 4.19
C GLN A 120 -26.10 -5.16 3.18
N GLN A 121 -26.47 -3.93 3.56
CA GLN A 121 -27.18 -3.00 2.70
C GLN A 121 -26.36 -2.63 1.45
N HIS A 122 -25.04 -2.55 1.59
CA HIS A 122 -24.12 -2.23 0.49
C HIS A 122 -23.56 -3.45 -0.24
N GLY A 123 -24.01 -4.66 0.10
CA GLY A 123 -23.66 -5.92 -0.58
C GLY A 123 -22.31 -6.51 -0.15
N TYR A 124 -21.77 -6.11 0.99
CA TYR A 124 -20.51 -6.62 1.51
C TYR A 124 -20.74 -7.76 2.53
N PRO A 125 -19.98 -8.85 2.44
CA PRO A 125 -20.00 -9.90 3.45
C PRO A 125 -19.42 -9.42 4.79
N CYS A 126 -20.12 -9.68 5.90
CA CYS A 126 -19.71 -9.29 7.25
C CYS A 126 -18.43 -9.98 7.77
N ASN A 127 -17.94 -11.02 7.08
CA ASN A 127 -16.74 -11.76 7.49
C ASN A 127 -15.48 -11.37 6.70
N ASN A 128 -15.58 -10.43 5.75
CA ASN A 128 -14.45 -9.98 4.95
C ASN A 128 -14.55 -8.48 4.64
N LEU A 129 -13.83 -7.67 5.43
CA LEU A 129 -13.77 -6.22 5.27
C LEU A 129 -12.96 -5.75 4.06
N GLU A 130 -12.22 -6.66 3.42
CA GLU A 130 -11.47 -6.42 2.17
C GLU A 130 -12.22 -6.94 0.93
N SER A 131 -13.45 -7.42 1.11
CA SER A 131 -14.32 -7.76 -0.02
C SER A 131 -14.54 -6.55 -0.91
N VAL A 132 -14.59 -6.77 -2.22
CA VAL A 132 -14.76 -5.70 -3.20
C VAL A 132 -16.14 -5.76 -3.84
N ALA A 133 -16.72 -4.59 -4.10
CA ALA A 133 -17.93 -4.42 -4.89
C ALA A 133 -17.58 -3.84 -6.27
N GLU A 134 -18.53 -3.18 -6.90
CA GLU A 134 -18.36 -2.48 -8.19
C GLU A 134 -17.08 -1.61 -8.21
N HIS A 135 -16.36 -1.66 -9.33
CA HIS A 135 -15.07 -0.96 -9.54
C HIS A 135 -13.97 -1.30 -8.52
N GLY A 136 -14.03 -2.45 -7.85
CA GLY A 136 -13.01 -2.87 -6.90
C GLY A 136 -13.09 -2.13 -5.56
N MET A 137 -14.22 -1.49 -5.22
CA MET A 137 -14.33 -0.72 -3.98
C MET A 137 -14.53 -1.61 -2.75
N THR A 138 -13.66 -1.47 -1.76
CA THR A 138 -13.85 -2.06 -0.42
C THR A 138 -14.94 -1.32 0.38
N PRO A 139 -15.49 -1.92 1.46
CA PRO A 139 -16.32 -1.22 2.43
C PRO A 139 -15.75 0.13 2.87
N LEU A 140 -14.45 0.15 3.19
CA LEU A 140 -13.78 1.36 3.69
C LEU A 140 -13.75 2.45 2.61
N MET A 141 -13.45 2.10 1.37
CA MET A 141 -13.51 3.04 0.24
C MET A 141 -14.91 3.61 0.04
N ARG A 142 -15.94 2.76 0.07
CA ARG A 142 -17.33 3.21 -0.13
C ARG A 142 -17.78 4.14 1.00
N ALA A 143 -17.56 3.78 2.25
CA ALA A 143 -17.86 4.64 3.40
C ALA A 143 -17.08 5.96 3.35
N SER A 144 -15.81 5.91 2.92
CA SER A 144 -14.97 7.10 2.76
C SER A 144 -15.51 8.04 1.69
N LYS A 145 -15.95 7.50 0.55
CA LYS A 145 -16.59 8.27 -0.54
C LYS A 145 -17.87 8.96 -0.08
N SER A 146 -18.70 8.25 0.69
CA SER A 146 -19.97 8.77 1.22
C SER A 146 -19.77 9.78 2.35
N GLY A 147 -18.59 9.82 2.97
CA GLY A 147 -18.33 10.64 4.14
C GLY A 147 -18.95 10.07 5.43
N ASP A 148 -19.23 8.76 5.47
CA ASP A 148 -19.81 8.07 6.63
C ASP A 148 -18.75 7.86 7.73
N THR A 149 -18.32 8.94 8.39
CA THR A 149 -17.17 8.94 9.31
C THR A 149 -17.26 7.89 10.41
N ALA A 150 -18.46 7.64 10.95
CA ALA A 150 -18.67 6.62 11.97
C ALA A 150 -18.40 5.20 11.45
N ILE A 151 -18.83 4.90 10.22
CA ILE A 151 -18.56 3.62 9.56
C ILE A 151 -17.08 3.49 9.20
N VAL A 152 -16.46 4.55 8.69
CA VAL A 152 -15.01 4.59 8.41
C VAL A 152 -14.20 4.28 9.67
N PHE A 153 -14.52 4.95 10.77
CA PHE A 153 -13.85 4.71 12.05
C PHE A 153 -14.02 3.26 12.52
N GLU A 154 -15.25 2.73 12.49
CA GLU A 154 -15.51 1.36 12.93
C GLU A 154 -14.81 0.32 12.03
N LEU A 155 -14.80 0.52 10.72
CA LEU A 155 -14.09 -0.36 9.77
C LEU A 155 -12.59 -0.40 10.05
N ILE A 156 -11.96 0.74 10.31
CA ILE A 156 -10.52 0.80 10.66
C ILE A 156 -10.26 0.09 11.99
N GLN A 157 -11.09 0.32 13.00
CA GLN A 157 -10.98 -0.37 14.30
C GLN A 157 -11.20 -1.89 14.17
N ALA A 158 -12.01 -2.30 13.20
CA ALA A 158 -12.26 -3.70 12.86
C ALA A 158 -11.17 -4.32 11.98
N GLY A 159 -10.13 -3.56 11.59
CA GLY A 159 -8.97 -4.05 10.85
C GLY A 159 -9.04 -3.90 9.34
N ALA A 160 -9.97 -3.10 8.80
CA ALA A 160 -9.97 -2.78 7.37
C ALA A 160 -8.72 -1.98 6.99
N SER A 161 -8.08 -2.35 5.87
CA SER A 161 -6.85 -1.72 5.40
C SER A 161 -7.13 -0.37 4.70
N PRO A 162 -6.49 0.74 5.12
CA PRO A 162 -6.57 2.01 4.40
C PRO A 162 -5.73 2.06 3.12
N HIS A 163 -4.92 1.04 2.86
CA HIS A 163 -3.96 0.98 1.76
C HIS A 163 -4.43 0.15 0.57
N THR A 164 -5.50 -0.64 0.72
CA THR A 164 -6.10 -1.37 -0.40
C THR A 164 -6.50 -0.39 -1.50
N GLN A 165 -6.32 -0.77 -2.77
CA GLN A 165 -6.58 0.04 -3.95
C GLN A 165 -7.73 -0.54 -4.78
N ASN A 166 -8.55 0.35 -5.37
CA ASN A 166 -9.62 -0.02 -6.28
C ASN A 166 -9.07 -0.24 -7.71
N GLY A 167 -9.96 -0.48 -8.67
CA GLY A 167 -9.56 -0.70 -10.07
C GLY A 167 -8.94 0.49 -10.81
N ASP A 168 -8.88 1.67 -10.19
CA ASP A 168 -8.22 2.87 -10.74
C ASP A 168 -6.92 3.20 -9.97
N GLY A 169 -6.47 2.30 -9.09
CA GLY A 169 -5.34 2.55 -8.20
C GLY A 169 -5.66 3.51 -7.04
N ASN A 170 -6.93 3.82 -6.75
CA ASN A 170 -7.32 4.72 -5.67
C ASN A 170 -7.58 3.96 -4.36
N HIS A 171 -7.09 4.49 -3.25
CA HIS A 171 -7.29 3.95 -1.89
C HIS A 171 -8.32 4.79 -1.10
N ALA A 172 -8.57 4.44 0.17
CA ALA A 172 -9.66 5.05 0.95
C ALA A 172 -9.55 6.58 1.11
N LEU A 173 -8.34 7.10 1.36
CA LEU A 173 -8.10 8.55 1.47
C LEU A 173 -8.45 9.31 0.18
N TRP A 174 -8.13 8.73 -0.97
CA TRP A 174 -8.53 9.29 -2.26
C TRP A 174 -10.04 9.47 -2.33
N LEU A 175 -10.79 8.42 -1.97
CA LEU A 175 -12.24 8.47 -2.04
C LEU A 175 -12.83 9.42 -0.98
N ALA A 176 -12.20 9.59 0.18
CA ALA A 176 -12.56 10.64 1.13
C ALA A 176 -12.38 12.05 0.55
N CYS A 177 -11.36 12.28 -0.29
CA CYS A 177 -11.20 13.55 -1.02
C CYS A 177 -12.32 13.75 -2.05
N VAL A 178 -12.86 12.67 -2.62
CA VAL A 178 -14.08 12.72 -3.46
C VAL A 178 -15.29 13.14 -2.63
N GLY A 179 -15.50 12.54 -1.46
CA GLY A 179 -16.59 12.90 -0.54
C GLY A 179 -16.47 14.29 0.11
N ALA A 180 -15.24 14.80 0.23
CA ALA A 180 -14.90 16.10 0.81
C ALA A 180 -15.36 16.28 2.28
N ASN A 181 -15.44 15.20 3.05
CA ASN A 181 -15.75 15.24 4.49
C ASN A 181 -14.46 15.40 5.32
N PRO A 182 -14.27 16.53 6.03
CA PRO A 182 -13.07 16.80 6.84
C PRO A 182 -12.78 15.78 7.94
N ASP A 183 -13.82 15.27 8.61
CA ASP A 183 -13.67 14.34 9.73
C ASP A 183 -13.23 12.96 9.24
N THR A 184 -13.79 12.52 8.11
CA THR A 184 -13.37 11.30 7.43
C THR A 184 -11.90 11.36 6.99
N LEU A 185 -11.46 12.52 6.47
CA LEU A 185 -10.04 12.73 6.14
C LEU A 185 -9.17 12.60 7.38
N ASP A 186 -9.54 13.23 8.50
CA ASP A 186 -8.76 13.15 9.75
C ASP A 186 -8.64 11.72 10.27
N VAL A 187 -9.73 10.95 10.21
CA VAL A 187 -9.72 9.54 10.62
C VAL A 187 -8.73 8.74 9.75
N LEU A 188 -8.77 8.89 8.43
CA LEU A 188 -7.92 8.13 7.51
C LEU A 188 -6.44 8.55 7.58
N ILE A 189 -6.17 9.85 7.75
CA ILE A 189 -4.80 10.37 7.94
C ILE A 189 -4.22 9.84 9.25
N ARG A 190 -4.98 9.86 10.35
CA ARG A 190 -4.55 9.29 11.64
C ARG A 190 -4.36 7.78 11.59
N ALA A 191 -5.11 7.09 10.73
CA ALA A 191 -4.94 5.66 10.48
C ALA A 191 -3.70 5.33 9.61
N GLY A 192 -2.89 6.32 9.24
CA GLY A 192 -1.64 6.11 8.51
C GLY A 192 -1.80 6.01 6.99
N SER A 193 -2.91 6.49 6.42
CA SER A 193 -3.09 6.50 4.96
C SER A 193 -1.95 7.25 4.25
N ALA A 194 -1.43 6.68 3.17
CA ALA A 194 -0.38 7.31 2.37
C ALA A 194 -0.90 8.57 1.66
N LEU A 195 -0.47 9.76 2.09
CA LEU A 195 -0.91 11.05 1.52
C LEU A 195 -0.54 11.21 0.05
N ASP A 196 0.64 10.71 -0.30
CA ASP A 196 1.32 10.92 -1.58
C ASP A 196 1.15 9.74 -2.55
N HIS A 197 0.23 8.83 -2.25
CA HIS A 197 -0.09 7.72 -3.14
C HIS A 197 -0.56 8.23 -4.51
N GLN A 198 0.06 7.72 -5.56
CA GLN A 198 -0.28 8.02 -6.95
C GLN A 198 -1.13 6.89 -7.52
N ASN A 199 -2.29 7.25 -8.09
CA ASN A 199 -3.16 6.31 -8.76
C ASN A 199 -2.62 5.91 -10.15
N ASP A 200 -3.39 5.14 -10.93
CA ASP A 200 -2.92 4.61 -12.22
C ASP A 200 -2.56 5.69 -13.25
N ASN A 201 -3.02 6.93 -13.06
CA ASN A 201 -2.69 8.09 -13.91
C ASN A 201 -1.56 8.95 -13.34
N GLY A 202 -0.88 8.49 -12.28
CA GLY A 202 0.12 9.26 -11.56
C GLY A 202 -0.47 10.41 -10.72
N ALA A 203 -1.79 10.51 -10.58
CA ALA A 203 -2.39 11.61 -9.83
C ALA A 203 -2.38 11.30 -8.32
N THR A 204 -2.20 12.32 -7.48
CA THR A 204 -2.36 12.26 -6.01
C THR A 204 -3.73 12.81 -5.58
N CYS A 205 -4.18 12.48 -4.37
CA CYS A 205 -5.49 12.94 -3.90
C CYS A 205 -5.54 14.48 -3.73
N LEU A 206 -4.38 15.10 -3.48
CA LEU A 206 -4.19 16.55 -3.48
C LEU A 206 -4.43 17.16 -4.87
N MET A 207 -3.91 16.55 -5.94
CA MET A 207 -4.15 17.00 -7.32
C MET A 207 -5.63 16.95 -7.68
N TYR A 208 -6.32 15.87 -7.29
CA TYR A 208 -7.77 15.76 -7.48
C TYR A 208 -8.55 16.85 -6.70
N ALA A 209 -8.18 17.10 -5.45
CA ALA A 209 -8.81 18.16 -4.65
C ALA A 209 -8.57 19.56 -5.27
N ALA A 210 -7.38 19.81 -5.81
CA ALA A 210 -7.05 21.05 -6.50
C ALA A 210 -7.86 21.22 -7.79
N SER A 211 -7.95 20.18 -8.62
CA SER A 211 -8.68 20.18 -9.90
C SER A 211 -10.19 20.27 -9.77
N THR A 212 -10.73 19.90 -8.61
CA THR A 212 -12.16 20.01 -8.31
C THR A 212 -12.49 21.23 -7.44
N GLY A 213 -11.52 22.09 -7.13
CA GLY A 213 -11.74 23.33 -6.37
C GLY A 213 -12.04 23.12 -4.89
N LYS A 214 -11.72 21.95 -4.33
CA LYS A 214 -11.98 21.58 -2.94
C LYS A 214 -10.93 22.16 -1.99
N HIS A 215 -10.83 23.48 -1.94
CA HIS A 215 -9.84 24.23 -1.16
C HIS A 215 -9.71 23.79 0.32
N ALA A 216 -10.81 23.46 1.01
CA ALA A 216 -10.75 22.94 2.38
C ALA A 216 -10.06 21.57 2.48
N VAL A 217 -10.22 20.70 1.47
CA VAL A 217 -9.50 19.41 1.37
C VAL A 217 -8.03 19.66 1.06
N VAL A 218 -7.73 20.58 0.13
CA VAL A 218 -6.36 20.98 -0.20
C VAL A 218 -5.62 21.50 1.04
N GLU A 219 -6.24 22.41 1.79
CA GLU A 219 -5.66 22.94 3.03
C GLU A 219 -5.37 21.83 4.05
N LYS A 220 -6.30 20.89 4.23
CA LYS A 220 -6.13 19.77 5.16
C LYS A 220 -5.01 18.82 4.73
N LEU A 221 -4.92 18.46 3.46
CA LEU A 221 -3.86 17.60 2.95
C LEU A 221 -2.48 18.26 3.05
N LEU A 222 -2.37 19.55 2.71
CA LEU A 222 -1.12 20.31 2.87
C LEU A 222 -0.72 20.43 4.35
N ALA A 223 -1.67 20.68 5.25
CA ALA A 223 -1.41 20.71 6.69
C ALA A 223 -0.97 19.34 7.26
N ALA A 224 -1.39 18.24 6.62
CA ALA A 224 -0.96 16.89 6.95
C ALA A 224 0.41 16.52 6.35
N GLY A 225 0.98 17.36 5.48
CA GLY A 225 2.29 17.16 4.87
C GLY A 225 2.28 16.49 3.50
N ALA A 226 1.17 16.51 2.76
CA ALA A 226 1.13 16.03 1.38
C ALA A 226 2.07 16.85 0.48
N ASP A 227 2.83 16.19 -0.40
CA ASP A 227 3.79 16.84 -1.30
C ASP A 227 3.08 17.46 -2.52
N PRO A 228 3.05 18.81 -2.67
CA PRO A 228 2.43 19.46 -3.81
C PRO A 228 3.28 19.39 -5.10
N GLN A 229 4.55 18.96 -5.01
CA GLN A 229 5.49 18.95 -6.14
C GLN A 229 5.44 17.68 -6.98
N LEU A 230 4.76 16.64 -6.50
CA LEU A 230 4.51 15.43 -7.29
C LEU A 230 3.79 15.78 -8.59
N LYS A 231 3.97 14.93 -9.61
CA LYS A 231 3.42 15.15 -10.95
C LYS A 231 2.69 13.92 -11.46
N THR A 232 1.62 14.16 -12.21
CA THR A 232 0.96 13.12 -13.00
C THR A 232 1.87 12.57 -14.09
N LEU A 233 1.42 11.52 -14.78
CA LEU A 233 2.13 10.99 -15.97
C LEU A 233 2.21 12.00 -17.12
N ASP A 234 1.35 13.04 -17.10
CA ASP A 234 1.33 14.14 -18.06
C ASP A 234 2.05 15.40 -17.53
N ASP A 235 2.92 15.25 -16.54
CA ASP A 235 3.73 16.32 -15.94
C ASP A 235 2.97 17.46 -15.21
N PHE A 236 1.69 17.24 -14.87
CA PHE A 236 0.90 18.22 -14.12
C PHE A 236 1.08 18.06 -12.60
N SER A 237 1.42 19.14 -11.92
CA SER A 237 1.39 19.24 -10.45
C SER A 237 0.00 19.62 -9.92
N ALA A 238 -0.19 19.56 -8.60
CA ALA A 238 -1.41 20.07 -7.98
C ALA A 238 -1.64 21.57 -8.28
N LEU A 239 -0.56 22.34 -8.41
CA LEU A 239 -0.61 23.77 -8.74
C LEU A 239 -1.11 24.01 -10.16
N ASP A 240 -0.64 23.22 -11.13
CA ASP A 240 -1.05 23.32 -12.53
C ASP A 240 -2.54 22.98 -12.70
N MET A 241 -3.05 22.09 -11.86
CA MET A 241 -4.43 21.65 -11.88
C MET A 241 -5.38 22.54 -11.06
N ALA A 242 -4.91 23.59 -10.37
CA ALA A 242 -5.75 24.37 -9.45
C ALA A 242 -6.94 25.04 -10.18
N ALA A 243 -8.16 24.59 -9.86
CA ALA A 243 -9.38 25.07 -10.51
C ALA A 243 -9.95 26.38 -9.93
N THR A 244 -9.52 26.77 -8.72
CA THR A 244 -10.02 27.96 -8.02
C THR A 244 -8.88 28.83 -7.51
N ILE A 245 -9.17 30.11 -7.26
CA ILE A 245 -8.18 31.07 -6.73
C ILE A 245 -7.76 30.70 -5.31
N GLU A 246 -8.65 30.09 -4.52
CA GLU A 246 -8.37 29.59 -3.18
C GLU A 246 -7.35 28.46 -3.23
N CYS A 247 -7.56 27.43 -4.07
CA CYS A 247 -6.59 26.35 -4.27
C CYS A 247 -5.25 26.90 -4.76
N LEU A 248 -5.27 27.80 -5.74
CA LEU A 248 -4.06 28.41 -6.30
C LEU A 248 -3.26 29.17 -5.22
N ARG A 249 -3.93 29.94 -4.35
CA ARG A 249 -3.29 30.68 -3.26
C ARG A 249 -2.66 29.73 -2.23
N LEU A 250 -3.36 28.67 -1.84
CA LEU A 250 -2.84 27.68 -0.90
C LEU A 250 -1.56 27.01 -1.44
N LEU A 251 -1.61 26.55 -2.70
CA LEU A 251 -0.51 25.83 -3.33
C LEU A 251 0.72 26.74 -3.58
N ARG A 252 0.51 27.96 -4.09
CA ARG A 252 1.60 28.94 -4.26
C ARG A 252 2.28 29.34 -2.95
N ARG A 253 1.51 29.41 -1.86
CA ARG A 253 2.07 29.71 -0.54
C ARG A 253 3.08 28.63 -0.13
N VAL A 254 2.67 27.37 -0.22
CA VAL A 254 3.53 26.22 0.14
C VAL A 254 4.73 26.12 -0.79
N GLU A 255 4.56 26.31 -2.10
CA GLU A 255 5.68 26.33 -3.05
C GLU A 255 6.74 27.39 -2.69
N LYS A 256 6.30 28.60 -2.32
CA LYS A 256 7.21 29.66 -1.87
C LYS A 256 7.94 29.29 -0.58
N GLU A 257 7.25 28.68 0.37
CA GLU A 257 7.85 28.21 1.63
C GLU A 257 8.91 27.12 1.38
N LEU A 258 8.64 26.19 0.47
CA LEU A 258 9.58 25.15 0.06
C LEU A 258 10.83 25.73 -0.62
N LEU A 259 10.65 26.69 -1.54
CA LEU A 259 11.76 27.39 -2.20
C LEU A 259 12.63 28.17 -1.20
N GLN A 260 12.02 28.75 -0.16
CA GLN A 260 12.74 29.45 0.90
C GLN A 260 13.49 28.50 1.83
N ALA A 261 12.96 27.31 2.07
CA ALA A 261 13.62 26.29 2.89
C ALA A 261 14.80 25.61 2.17
N ALA A 262 14.82 25.64 0.83
CA ALA A 262 15.85 25.01 0.00
C ALA A 262 17.07 25.91 -0.32
N GLY A 263 17.02 27.21 0.02
CA GLY A 263 18.07 28.20 -0.23
C GLY A 263 18.82 28.62 1.04
#